data_AF-A0A1G2C6I8-F1
#
_entry.id   AF-A0A1G2C6I8-F1
#
_cell.length_a   1.000
_cell.length_b   1.000
_cell.length_c   1.000
_cell.angle_alpha   90.00
_cell.angle_beta   90.00
_cell.angle_gamma   90.00
#
_symmetry.space_group_name_H-M   'P 1'
#
loop_
_entity.id
_entity.type
_entity.pdbx_description
1 polymer ?
#
loop_
_entity_poly.entity_id
_entity_poly.type
_entity_poly.pdbx_seq_one_letter_code
_entity_poly.pdbx_strand_id
1 'polypeptide(L)'
;MAKLNQKQAAQQTALRGDTDAAVTQLAALLASGDIGAAASLAEIEAFRGQWPEMLQHAYAFLRKPSSVYAGNVFTDITNLVALVGFKNGGWLDIHDQAVEIRSHLLADPELEKYANGSDASAGGLDQLIELAKTKGKSPYVWDWGNYSELDEDARAAKFDAAVAELLAKKKMFKDDAERRKHFFALANNYGSYRSAVRLYDKEGVGDLITFDPAAFAASALARAGRTKEAWQVAEAAVRLWWPVDFAQVTPVALLTDEGLRPLMTPERCEWVLRTPRGPAAVSKKKKKK
;
A
#
# COMPACT_ATOMS: atom_id res chain seq x y z
N MET A 1 24.34 -7.79 -17.46
CA MET A 1 23.00 -7.57 -16.88
C MET A 1 21.99 -8.13 -17.86
N ALA A 2 21.01 -8.92 -17.41
CA ALA A 2 19.93 -9.36 -18.29
C ALA A 2 19.18 -8.15 -18.84
N LYS A 3 18.73 -8.21 -20.10
CA LYS A 3 17.95 -7.15 -20.74
C LYS A 3 16.58 -7.12 -20.06
N LEU A 4 16.21 -5.97 -19.49
CA LEU A 4 14.87 -5.77 -18.91
C LEU A 4 13.82 -5.98 -20.00
N ASN A 5 12.73 -6.66 -19.67
CA ASN A 5 11.56 -6.69 -20.54
C ASN A 5 10.84 -5.32 -20.51
N GLN A 6 9.90 -5.10 -21.44
CA GLN A 6 9.24 -3.79 -21.58
C GLN A 6 8.48 -3.38 -20.30
N LYS A 7 7.84 -4.32 -19.59
CA LYS A 7 7.12 -4.06 -18.32
C LYS A 7 8.07 -3.57 -17.23
N GLN A 8 9.19 -4.26 -17.06
CA GLN A 8 10.23 -3.91 -16.10
C GLN A 8 10.89 -2.56 -16.43
N ALA A 9 11.06 -2.25 -17.72
CA ALA A 9 11.56 -0.95 -18.15
C ALA A 9 10.59 0.19 -17.80
N ALA A 10 9.29 0.00 -18.06
CA ALA A 10 8.24 0.97 -17.71
C ALA A 10 8.18 1.21 -16.19
N GLN A 11 8.16 0.13 -15.40
CA GLN A 11 8.23 0.22 -13.94
C GLN A 11 9.48 0.99 -13.49
N GLN A 12 10.67 0.65 -13.99
CA GLN A 12 11.90 1.34 -13.61
C GLN A 12 11.90 2.84 -14.00
N THR A 13 11.23 3.21 -15.08
CA THR A 13 11.00 4.63 -15.41
C THR A 13 10.17 5.32 -14.33
N ALA A 14 9.07 4.70 -13.90
CA ALA A 14 8.24 5.22 -12.80
C ALA A 14 9.01 5.32 -11.47
N LEU A 15 9.75 4.26 -11.10
CA LEU A 15 10.52 4.22 -9.84
C LEU A 15 11.68 5.22 -9.81
N ARG A 16 12.14 5.72 -10.97
CA ARG A 16 13.12 6.80 -11.07
C ARG A 16 12.52 8.19 -10.88
N GLY A 17 11.21 8.30 -10.82
CA GLY A 17 10.49 9.57 -10.74
C GLY A 17 10.19 10.22 -12.08
N ASP A 18 10.41 9.51 -13.20
CA ASP A 18 10.08 9.98 -14.55
C ASP A 18 8.65 9.55 -14.92
N THR A 19 7.68 10.12 -14.19
CA THR A 19 6.30 9.64 -14.20
C THR A 19 5.62 9.83 -15.56
N ASP A 20 5.87 10.92 -16.27
CA ASP A 20 5.23 11.17 -17.58
C ASP A 20 5.70 10.18 -18.66
N ALA A 21 7.01 9.90 -18.70
CA ALA A 21 7.54 8.89 -19.60
C ALA A 21 7.02 7.49 -19.23
N ALA A 22 6.90 7.21 -17.92
CA ALA A 22 6.33 5.94 -17.45
C ALA A 22 4.87 5.77 -17.87
N VAL A 23 4.03 6.80 -17.73
CA VAL A 23 2.62 6.76 -18.16
C VAL A 23 2.52 6.45 -19.65
N THR A 24 3.35 7.07 -20.48
CA THR A 24 3.37 6.79 -21.93
C THR A 24 3.74 5.33 -22.23
N GLN A 25 4.76 4.80 -21.53
CA GLN A 25 5.22 3.42 -21.69
C GLN A 25 4.17 2.40 -21.22
N LEU A 26 3.53 2.66 -20.07
CA LEU A 26 2.48 1.82 -19.50
C LEU A 26 1.21 1.84 -20.36
N ALA A 27 0.81 3.00 -20.88
CA ALA A 27 -0.33 3.09 -21.80
C ALA A 27 -0.08 2.28 -23.10
N ALA A 28 1.15 2.33 -23.64
CA ALA A 28 1.51 1.52 -24.80
C ALA A 28 1.48 0.00 -24.50
N LEU A 29 1.94 -0.39 -23.31
CA LEU A 29 1.84 -1.78 -22.84
C LEU A 29 0.38 -2.23 -22.74
N LEU A 30 -0.48 -1.43 -22.09
CA LEU A 30 -1.90 -1.72 -21.97
C LEU A 30 -2.57 -1.85 -23.35
N ALA A 31 -2.28 -0.93 -24.29
CA ALA A 31 -2.79 -0.99 -25.65
C ALA A 31 -2.32 -2.24 -26.42
N SER A 32 -1.16 -2.81 -26.06
CA SER A 32 -0.65 -4.07 -26.62
C SER A 32 -1.24 -5.34 -25.97
N GLY A 33 -2.15 -5.19 -25.00
CA GLY A 33 -2.82 -6.29 -24.30
C GLY A 33 -2.23 -6.64 -22.93
N ASP A 34 -1.27 -5.87 -22.43
CA ASP A 34 -0.68 -6.09 -21.10
C ASP A 34 -1.52 -5.45 -19.98
N ILE A 35 -2.52 -6.21 -19.50
CA ILE A 35 -3.45 -5.72 -18.48
C ILE A 35 -2.77 -5.37 -17.15
N GLY A 36 -1.60 -5.95 -16.84
CA GLY A 36 -0.87 -5.61 -15.62
C GLY A 36 -0.44 -4.14 -15.57
N ALA A 37 -0.26 -3.50 -16.73
CA ALA A 37 0.04 -2.07 -16.81
C ALA A 37 -1.11 -1.17 -16.34
N ALA A 38 -2.36 -1.66 -16.36
CA ALA A 38 -3.51 -0.91 -15.85
C ALA A 38 -3.43 -0.68 -14.33
N ALA A 39 -2.89 -1.64 -13.56
CA ALA A 39 -2.66 -1.43 -12.13
C ALA A 39 -1.65 -0.29 -11.89
N SER A 40 -0.55 -0.25 -12.64
CA SER A 40 0.44 0.83 -12.54
C SER A 40 -0.13 2.20 -12.92
N LEU A 41 -0.97 2.27 -13.95
CA LEU A 41 -1.63 3.50 -14.36
C LEU A 41 -2.59 3.99 -13.28
N ALA A 42 -3.44 3.10 -12.76
CA ALA A 42 -4.38 3.43 -11.68
C ALA A 42 -3.65 3.98 -10.44
N GLU A 43 -2.52 3.39 -10.06
CA GLU A 43 -1.67 3.90 -8.99
C GLU A 43 -1.19 5.33 -9.24
N ILE A 44 -0.64 5.61 -10.43
CA ILE A 44 -0.14 6.96 -10.78
C ILE A 44 -1.28 7.98 -10.80
N GLU A 45 -2.42 7.61 -11.41
CA GLU A 45 -3.60 8.46 -11.53
C GLU A 45 -4.22 8.77 -10.17
N ALA A 46 -4.23 7.82 -9.24
CA ALA A 46 -4.67 8.04 -7.87
C ALA A 46 -3.83 9.12 -7.17
N PHE A 47 -2.51 9.07 -7.32
CA PHE A 47 -1.62 10.12 -6.78
C PHE A 47 -1.82 11.47 -7.50
N ARG A 48 -2.17 11.47 -8.79
CA ARG A 48 -2.51 12.69 -9.53
C ARG A 48 -3.91 13.23 -9.26
N GLY A 49 -4.75 12.48 -8.52
CA GLY A 49 -6.14 12.83 -8.31
C GLY A 49 -7.03 12.67 -9.55
N GLN A 50 -6.59 11.90 -10.54
CA GLN A 50 -7.30 11.59 -11.79
C GLN A 50 -8.25 10.40 -11.57
N TRP A 51 -9.28 10.61 -10.73
CA TRP A 51 -10.13 9.52 -10.24
C TRP A 51 -10.94 8.77 -11.33
N PRO A 52 -11.52 9.44 -12.34
CA PRO A 52 -12.26 8.74 -13.40
C PRO A 52 -11.36 7.78 -14.20
N GLU A 53 -10.19 8.25 -14.62
CA GLU A 53 -9.20 7.44 -15.35
C GLU A 53 -8.68 6.31 -14.46
N MET A 54 -8.40 6.61 -13.19
CA MET A 54 -7.99 5.62 -12.21
C MET A 54 -9.00 4.48 -12.09
N LEU A 55 -10.30 4.79 -11.96
CA LEU A 55 -11.36 3.78 -11.88
C LEU A 55 -11.43 2.93 -13.15
N GLN A 56 -11.30 3.53 -14.33
CA GLN A 56 -11.29 2.79 -15.59
C GLN A 56 -10.16 1.75 -15.61
N HIS A 57 -8.94 2.13 -15.24
CA HIS A 57 -7.81 1.22 -15.21
C HIS A 57 -7.90 0.21 -14.07
N ALA A 58 -8.37 0.62 -12.88
CA ALA A 58 -8.60 -0.27 -11.75
C ALA A 58 -9.59 -1.38 -12.12
N TYR A 59 -10.74 -1.05 -12.70
CA TYR A 59 -11.74 -2.03 -13.10
C TYR A 59 -11.29 -2.92 -14.26
N ALA A 60 -10.45 -2.42 -15.18
CA ALA A 60 -9.85 -3.25 -16.22
C ALA A 60 -8.91 -4.30 -15.60
N PHE A 61 -8.07 -3.90 -14.63
CA PHE A 61 -7.18 -4.81 -13.92
C PHE A 61 -7.93 -5.83 -13.06
N LEU A 62 -8.92 -5.40 -12.26
CA LEU A 62 -9.66 -6.27 -11.34
C LEU A 62 -10.45 -7.38 -12.06
N ARG A 63 -10.79 -7.21 -13.34
CA ARG A 63 -11.36 -8.28 -14.18
C ARG A 63 -10.34 -9.34 -14.59
N LYS A 64 -9.04 -9.04 -14.60
CA LYS A 64 -7.97 -9.98 -14.98
C LYS A 64 -6.78 -9.94 -14.01
N PRO A 65 -6.99 -10.32 -12.74
CA PRO A 65 -5.96 -10.24 -11.70
C PRO A 65 -4.78 -11.20 -11.92
N SER A 66 -4.96 -12.25 -12.73
CA SER A 66 -3.88 -13.17 -13.15
C SER A 66 -2.79 -12.51 -14.01
N SER A 67 -2.97 -11.24 -14.41
CA SER A 67 -1.98 -10.47 -15.15
C SER A 67 -0.75 -10.06 -14.32
N VAL A 68 -0.80 -10.23 -13.00
CA VAL A 68 0.28 -9.98 -12.04
C VAL A 68 0.49 -11.19 -11.13
N TYR A 69 1.64 -11.27 -10.46
CA TYR A 69 1.98 -12.39 -9.59
C TYR A 69 1.52 -12.16 -8.14
N ALA A 70 1.72 -10.95 -7.61
CA ALA A 70 1.49 -10.69 -6.19
C ALA A 70 0.03 -10.30 -5.87
N GLY A 71 -0.60 -11.00 -4.92
CA GLY A 71 -1.94 -10.68 -4.43
C GLY A 71 -2.09 -9.26 -3.84
N ASN A 72 -1.00 -8.68 -3.31
CA ASN A 72 -1.02 -7.31 -2.75
C ASN A 72 -1.40 -6.25 -3.79
N VAL A 73 -1.09 -6.45 -5.08
CA VAL A 73 -1.52 -5.53 -6.14
C VAL A 73 -3.04 -5.48 -6.22
N PHE A 74 -3.70 -6.64 -6.06
CA PHE A 74 -5.16 -6.70 -6.02
C PHE A 74 -5.73 -5.88 -4.87
N THR A 75 -5.19 -6.09 -3.67
CA THR A 75 -5.60 -5.36 -2.46
C THR A 75 -5.40 -3.85 -2.62
N ASP A 76 -4.25 -3.42 -3.15
CA ASP A 76 -3.95 -2.01 -3.39
C ASP A 76 -4.97 -1.37 -4.34
N ILE A 77 -5.31 -2.04 -5.45
CA ILE A 77 -6.28 -1.52 -6.41
C ILE A 77 -7.70 -1.51 -5.83
N THR A 78 -8.13 -2.55 -5.10
CA THR A 78 -9.44 -2.52 -4.42
C THR A 78 -9.53 -1.38 -3.39
N ASN A 79 -8.44 -1.13 -2.67
CA ASN A 79 -8.35 -0.04 -1.71
C ASN A 79 -8.45 1.34 -2.39
N LEU A 80 -7.86 1.52 -3.57
CA LEU A 80 -8.00 2.75 -4.35
C LEU A 80 -9.44 2.98 -4.84
N VAL A 81 -10.16 1.92 -5.23
CA VAL A 81 -11.58 2.02 -5.58
C VAL A 81 -12.41 2.42 -4.35
N ALA A 82 -12.20 1.77 -3.20
CA ALA A 82 -12.87 2.14 -1.95
C ALA A 82 -12.61 3.61 -1.58
N LEU A 83 -11.38 4.08 -1.76
CA LEU A 83 -10.98 5.47 -1.52
C LEU A 83 -11.80 6.47 -2.36
N VAL A 84 -12.11 6.16 -3.62
CA VAL A 84 -12.98 7.01 -4.44
C VAL A 84 -14.37 7.10 -3.83
N GLY A 85 -14.91 5.98 -3.35
CA GLY A 85 -16.17 5.94 -2.62
C GLY A 85 -16.20 6.91 -1.43
N PHE A 86 -15.16 6.90 -0.61
CA PHE A 86 -15.04 7.81 0.53
C PHE A 86 -14.88 9.28 0.14
N LYS A 87 -14.19 9.57 -0.97
CA LYS A 87 -13.94 10.94 -1.42
C LYS A 87 -15.13 11.56 -2.15
N ASN A 88 -15.72 10.80 -3.06
CA ASN A 88 -16.64 11.32 -4.08
C ASN A 88 -18.03 10.67 -4.02
N GLY A 89 -18.23 9.64 -3.18
CA GLY A 89 -19.44 8.82 -3.22
C GLY A 89 -19.44 7.89 -4.44
N GLY A 90 -20.57 7.79 -5.15
CA GLY A 90 -20.69 6.84 -6.27
C GLY A 90 -20.76 5.38 -5.83
N TRP A 91 -21.14 5.13 -4.58
CA TRP A 91 -21.18 3.79 -4.00
C TRP A 91 -22.08 2.80 -4.75
N LEU A 92 -23.13 3.26 -5.43
CA LEU A 92 -23.97 2.39 -6.26
C LEU A 92 -23.19 1.86 -7.46
N ASP A 93 -22.53 2.74 -8.22
CA ASP A 93 -21.72 2.34 -9.37
C ASP A 93 -20.54 1.45 -8.96
N ILE A 94 -19.89 1.78 -7.84
CA ILE A 94 -18.80 0.95 -7.27
C ILE A 94 -19.33 -0.45 -6.91
N HIS A 95 -20.48 -0.53 -6.25
CA HIS A 95 -21.12 -1.79 -5.91
C HIS A 95 -21.42 -2.62 -7.16
N ASP A 96 -22.07 -2.02 -8.16
CA ASP A 96 -22.49 -2.73 -9.36
C ASP A 96 -21.28 -3.22 -10.17
N GLN A 97 -20.23 -2.39 -10.30
CA GLN A 97 -18.97 -2.81 -10.91
C GLN A 97 -18.28 -3.94 -10.13
N ALA A 98 -18.24 -3.86 -8.80
CA ALA A 98 -17.61 -4.89 -7.99
C ALA A 98 -18.36 -6.24 -8.06
N VAL A 99 -19.71 -6.22 -8.08
CA VAL A 99 -20.54 -7.41 -8.28
C VAL A 99 -20.36 -8.00 -9.67
N GLU A 100 -20.31 -7.17 -10.71
CA GLU A 100 -20.05 -7.61 -12.09
C GLU A 100 -18.67 -8.27 -12.21
N ILE A 101 -17.63 -7.63 -11.67
CA ILE A 101 -16.26 -8.18 -11.64
C ILE A 101 -16.25 -9.52 -10.92
N ARG A 102 -16.86 -9.60 -9.73
CA ARG A 102 -16.92 -10.85 -8.96
C ARG A 102 -17.60 -11.96 -9.76
N SER A 103 -18.70 -11.64 -10.43
CA SER A 103 -19.46 -12.59 -11.25
C SER A 103 -18.63 -13.07 -12.44
N HIS A 104 -17.87 -12.16 -13.08
CA HIS A 104 -16.92 -12.51 -14.14
C HIS A 104 -15.83 -13.46 -13.65
N LEU A 105 -15.20 -13.17 -12.50
CA LEU A 105 -14.15 -14.02 -11.93
C LEU A 105 -14.66 -15.42 -11.58
N LEU A 106 -15.90 -15.54 -11.07
CA LEU A 106 -16.53 -16.83 -10.78
C LEU A 106 -16.89 -17.63 -12.03
N ALA A 107 -17.18 -16.95 -13.15
CA ALA A 107 -17.56 -17.61 -14.40
C ALA A 107 -16.35 -18.18 -15.17
N ASP A 108 -15.13 -17.71 -14.86
CA ASP A 108 -13.89 -18.17 -15.49
C ASP A 108 -13.12 -19.13 -14.54
N PRO A 109 -13.00 -20.43 -14.86
CA PRO A 109 -12.31 -21.40 -14.02
C PRO A 109 -10.84 -21.04 -13.71
N GLU A 110 -10.16 -20.27 -14.57
CA GLU A 110 -8.78 -19.85 -14.31
C GLU A 110 -8.71 -18.69 -13.29
N LEU A 111 -9.82 -17.96 -13.14
CA LEU A 111 -9.91 -16.77 -12.30
C LEU A 111 -10.73 -16.98 -11.02
N GLU A 112 -11.48 -18.08 -10.91
CA GLU A 112 -12.37 -18.36 -9.77
C GLU A 112 -11.66 -18.22 -8.42
N LYS A 113 -10.39 -18.62 -8.33
CA LYS A 113 -9.57 -18.50 -7.11
C LYS A 113 -9.41 -17.05 -6.61
N TYR A 114 -9.55 -16.04 -7.47
CA TYR A 114 -9.49 -14.64 -7.08
C TYR A 114 -10.83 -14.13 -6.52
N ALA A 115 -11.92 -14.88 -6.67
CA ALA A 115 -13.22 -14.60 -6.06
C ALA A 115 -13.53 -15.50 -4.85
N ASN A 116 -13.03 -16.75 -4.85
CA ASN A 116 -13.32 -17.77 -3.82
C ASN A 116 -12.11 -18.16 -2.96
N GLY A 117 -10.93 -17.60 -3.21
CA GLY A 117 -9.68 -18.01 -2.56
C GLY A 117 -9.59 -17.62 -1.08
N SER A 118 -8.73 -18.32 -0.35
CA SER A 118 -8.21 -17.86 0.95
C SER A 118 -7.10 -16.82 0.80
N ASP A 119 -6.74 -16.48 -0.44
CA ASP A 119 -5.73 -15.47 -0.76
C ASP A 119 -6.31 -14.07 -0.54
N ALA A 120 -5.47 -13.11 -0.12
CA ALA A 120 -5.89 -11.76 0.25
C ALA A 120 -6.70 -11.04 -0.85
N SER A 121 -6.59 -11.46 -2.11
CA SER A 121 -7.37 -10.94 -3.23
C SER A 121 -8.87 -11.22 -3.13
N ALA A 122 -9.31 -12.40 -2.68
CA ALA A 122 -10.73 -12.76 -2.72
C ALA A 122 -11.56 -12.01 -1.67
N GLY A 123 -11.04 -11.87 -0.45
CA GLY A 123 -11.75 -11.11 0.58
C GLY A 123 -11.78 -9.61 0.31
N GLY A 124 -10.85 -9.06 -0.48
CA GLY A 124 -10.84 -7.62 -0.82
C GLY A 124 -12.06 -7.19 -1.63
N LEU A 125 -12.52 -8.00 -2.58
CA LEU A 125 -13.67 -7.67 -3.43
C LEU A 125 -14.99 -7.81 -2.67
N ASP A 126 -15.13 -8.84 -1.84
CA ASP A 126 -16.32 -9.03 -0.99
C ASP A 126 -16.46 -7.89 0.03
N GLN A 127 -15.35 -7.47 0.65
CA GLN A 127 -15.34 -6.30 1.53
C GLN A 127 -15.71 -5.02 0.78
N LEU A 128 -15.23 -4.84 -0.47
CA LEU A 128 -15.60 -3.67 -1.29
C LEU A 128 -17.09 -3.67 -1.62
N ILE A 129 -17.67 -4.82 -1.96
CA ILE A 129 -19.12 -4.96 -2.24
C ILE A 129 -19.92 -4.58 -1.00
N GLU A 130 -19.59 -5.14 0.17
CA GLU A 130 -20.32 -4.85 1.41
C GLU A 130 -20.13 -3.39 1.85
N LEU A 131 -18.91 -2.85 1.70
CA LEU A 131 -18.65 -1.44 1.97
C LEU A 131 -19.49 -0.53 1.07
N ALA A 132 -19.53 -0.82 -0.24
CA ALA A 132 -20.28 -0.03 -1.20
C ALA A 132 -21.79 -0.12 -0.97
N LYS A 133 -22.31 -1.32 -0.70
CA LYS A 133 -23.70 -1.57 -0.31
C LYS A 133 -24.12 -0.75 0.91
N THR A 134 -23.23 -0.64 1.90
CA THR A 134 -23.47 0.16 3.11
C THR A 134 -23.09 1.63 2.97
N LYS A 135 -22.66 2.06 1.77
CA LYS A 135 -22.25 3.43 1.45
C LYS A 135 -21.10 3.94 2.33
N GLY A 136 -20.11 3.08 2.58
CA GLY A 136 -18.93 3.40 3.38
C GLY A 136 -19.13 3.29 4.90
N LYS A 137 -20.26 2.74 5.36
CA LYS A 137 -20.59 2.65 6.80
C LYS A 137 -20.07 1.38 7.47
N SER A 138 -19.89 0.29 6.71
CA SER A 138 -19.28 -0.92 7.26
C SER A 138 -17.82 -0.65 7.63
N PRO A 139 -17.30 -1.29 8.70
CA PRO A 139 -15.88 -1.32 8.96
C PRO A 139 -15.16 -1.86 7.72
N TYR A 140 -14.24 -1.08 7.17
CA TYR A 140 -13.37 -1.53 6.08
C TYR A 140 -11.99 -1.80 6.66
N VAL A 141 -11.58 -3.06 6.61
CA VAL A 141 -10.30 -3.47 7.15
C VAL A 141 -9.26 -3.29 6.06
N TRP A 142 -8.57 -2.15 6.10
CA TRP A 142 -7.51 -1.81 5.16
C TRP A 142 -6.25 -2.68 5.32
N ASP A 143 -6.15 -3.44 6.41
CA ASP A 143 -4.97 -4.19 6.83
C ASP A 143 -5.33 -5.59 7.34
N TRP A 144 -4.72 -6.61 6.75
CA TRP A 144 -4.92 -8.04 7.04
C TRP A 144 -4.31 -8.48 8.39
N GLY A 145 -4.07 -7.56 9.31
CA GLY A 145 -3.60 -7.86 10.66
C GLY A 145 -4.60 -8.76 11.40
N ASN A 146 -4.09 -9.82 12.02
CA ASN A 146 -4.84 -10.83 12.79
C ASN A 146 -5.61 -10.30 14.03
N TYR A 147 -5.72 -8.98 14.21
CA TYR A 147 -6.22 -8.33 15.42
C TYR A 147 -7.21 -7.20 15.13
N SER A 148 -7.84 -7.18 13.95
CA SER A 148 -8.84 -6.18 13.57
C SER A 148 -10.06 -6.13 14.49
N GLU A 149 -10.38 -7.24 15.17
CA GLU A 149 -11.48 -7.34 16.16
C GLU A 149 -11.11 -6.78 17.55
N LEU A 150 -9.83 -6.57 17.83
CA LEU A 150 -9.37 -6.04 19.10
C LEU A 150 -9.41 -4.50 19.11
N ASP A 151 -9.86 -3.93 20.22
CA ASP A 151 -9.69 -2.50 20.48
C ASP A 151 -8.22 -2.13 20.74
N GLU A 152 -7.91 -0.84 20.77
CA GLU A 152 -6.55 -0.34 20.96
C GLU A 152 -5.93 -0.69 22.33
N ASP A 153 -6.76 -0.94 23.35
CA ASP A 153 -6.31 -1.37 24.67
C ASP A 153 -5.83 -2.82 24.66
N ALA A 154 -6.63 -3.72 24.08
CA ALA A 154 -6.28 -5.10 23.88
C ALA A 154 -5.07 -5.26 22.94
N ARG A 155 -4.98 -4.49 21.85
CA ARG A 155 -3.83 -4.50 20.94
C ARG A 155 -2.55 -4.05 21.64
N ALA A 156 -2.61 -2.98 22.44
CA ALA A 156 -1.45 -2.51 23.20
C ALA A 156 -1.01 -3.51 24.27
N ALA A 157 -1.94 -4.16 24.97
CA ALA A 157 -1.61 -5.19 25.97
C ALA A 157 -0.91 -6.41 25.33
N LYS A 158 -1.38 -6.86 24.15
CA LYS A 158 -0.74 -7.93 23.38
C LYS A 158 0.68 -7.53 22.93
N PHE A 159 0.84 -6.30 22.44
CA PHE A 159 2.15 -5.76 22.10
C PHE A 159 3.10 -5.74 23.32
N ASP A 160 2.66 -5.19 24.45
CA ASP A 160 3.49 -5.07 25.65
C ASP A 160 3.91 -6.45 26.19
N ALA A 161 3.00 -7.43 26.17
CA ALA A 161 3.29 -8.82 26.55
C ALA A 161 4.34 -9.45 25.62
N ALA A 162 4.21 -9.27 24.30
CA ALA A 162 5.16 -9.79 23.33
C ALA A 162 6.54 -9.12 23.44
N VAL A 163 6.60 -7.80 23.68
CA VAL A 163 7.85 -7.09 23.95
C VAL A 163 8.53 -7.63 25.23
N ALA A 164 7.77 -7.85 26.30
CA ALA A 164 8.30 -8.40 27.55
C ALA A 164 8.90 -9.80 27.33
N GLU A 165 8.22 -10.67 26.57
CA GLU A 165 8.73 -12.00 26.22
C GLU A 165 10.03 -11.91 25.42
N LEU A 166 10.10 -11.02 24.44
CA LEU A 166 11.28 -10.83 23.60
C LEU A 166 12.47 -10.28 24.40
N LEU A 167 12.24 -9.35 25.32
CA LEU A 167 13.28 -8.79 26.18
C LEU A 167 13.81 -9.79 27.22
N ALA A 168 13.01 -10.79 27.60
CA ALA A 168 13.47 -11.88 28.46
C ALA A 168 14.45 -12.84 27.76
N LYS A 169 14.48 -12.87 26.42
CA LYS A 169 15.38 -13.74 25.64
C LYS A 169 16.78 -13.11 25.55
N LYS A 170 17.80 -13.81 26.06
CA LYS A 170 19.21 -13.38 25.95
C LYS A 170 19.65 -13.33 24.47
N LYS A 171 20.29 -12.23 24.07
CA LYS A 171 20.87 -12.01 22.73
C LYS A 171 19.85 -12.11 21.58
N MET A 172 18.60 -11.72 21.82
CA MET A 172 17.54 -11.73 20.79
C MET A 172 17.84 -10.79 19.61
N PHE A 173 18.45 -9.65 19.89
CA PHE A 173 18.77 -8.62 18.88
C PHE A 173 20.28 -8.38 18.83
N LYS A 174 20.80 -8.14 17.63
CA LYS A 174 22.21 -7.82 17.40
C LYS A 174 22.58 -6.44 17.95
N ASP A 175 21.70 -5.47 17.77
CA ASP A 175 21.88 -4.08 18.19
C ASP A 175 20.52 -3.38 18.43
N ASP A 176 20.58 -2.12 18.89
CA ASP A 176 19.39 -1.31 19.18
C ASP A 176 18.57 -0.94 17.94
N ALA A 177 19.20 -0.87 16.76
CA ALA A 177 18.50 -0.57 15.52
C ALA A 177 17.63 -1.76 15.08
N GLU A 178 18.17 -2.98 15.16
CA GLU A 178 17.42 -4.21 14.91
C GLU A 178 16.29 -4.39 15.92
N ARG A 179 16.54 -4.17 17.21
CA ARG A 179 15.50 -4.22 18.26
C ARG A 179 14.35 -3.27 17.94
N ARG A 180 14.66 -2.02 17.63
CA ARG A 180 13.67 -0.99 17.31
C ARG A 180 12.86 -1.33 16.06
N LYS A 181 13.52 -1.76 14.99
CA LYS A 181 12.86 -2.25 13.77
C LYS A 181 11.87 -3.36 14.10
N HIS A 182 12.29 -4.33 14.92
CA HIS A 182 11.44 -5.43 15.32
C HIS A 182 10.23 -4.95 16.14
N PHE A 183 10.41 -4.00 17.05
CA PHE A 183 9.31 -3.47 17.86
C PHE A 183 8.30 -2.67 17.03
N PHE A 184 8.73 -1.86 16.05
CA PHE A 184 7.78 -1.21 15.15
C PHE A 184 7.05 -2.23 14.24
N ALA A 185 7.75 -3.25 13.73
CA ALA A 185 7.10 -4.31 12.97
C ALA A 185 6.08 -5.10 13.83
N LEU A 186 6.40 -5.32 15.11
CA LEU A 186 5.50 -5.97 16.05
C LEU A 186 4.28 -5.10 16.35
N ALA A 187 4.46 -3.79 16.57
CA ALA A 187 3.36 -2.85 16.74
C ALA A 187 2.44 -2.82 15.51
N ASN A 188 3.03 -2.85 14.30
CA ASN A 188 2.30 -2.97 13.03
C ASN A 188 1.49 -4.28 12.98
N ASN A 189 2.13 -5.42 13.24
CA ASN A 189 1.46 -6.73 13.24
C ASN A 189 0.28 -6.80 14.22
N TYR A 190 0.38 -6.13 15.37
CA TYR A 190 -0.71 -6.03 16.34
C TYR A 190 -1.70 -4.91 16.05
N GLY A 191 -1.46 -4.05 15.07
CA GLY A 191 -2.29 -2.86 14.80
C GLY A 191 -2.33 -1.86 15.96
N SER A 192 -1.31 -1.82 16.84
CA SER A 192 -1.30 -0.93 18.00
C SER A 192 -0.61 0.41 17.70
N TYR A 193 -1.40 1.37 17.23
CA TYR A 193 -0.94 2.73 16.95
C TYR A 193 -0.41 3.43 18.22
N ARG A 194 -1.05 3.23 19.37
CA ARG A 194 -0.60 3.85 20.62
C ARG A 194 0.77 3.33 21.03
N SER A 195 1.02 2.03 20.85
CA SER A 195 2.32 1.44 21.13
C SER A 195 3.40 1.97 20.19
N ALA A 196 3.08 2.17 18.90
CA ALA A 196 3.99 2.81 17.96
C ALA A 196 4.32 4.27 18.34
N VAL A 197 3.35 5.05 18.82
CA VAL A 197 3.61 6.41 19.34
C VAL A 197 4.54 6.36 20.56
N ARG A 198 4.29 5.45 21.53
CA ARG A 198 5.18 5.29 22.71
C ARG A 198 6.61 4.92 22.31
N LEU A 199 6.77 4.02 21.33
CA LEU A 199 8.08 3.66 20.80
C LEU A 199 8.77 4.86 20.15
N TYR A 200 8.03 5.63 19.35
CA TYR A 200 8.54 6.85 18.72
C TYR A 200 8.96 7.89 19.76
N ASP A 201 8.19 8.13 20.82
CA ASP A 201 8.55 9.12 21.84
C ASP A 201 9.77 8.72 22.65
N LYS A 202 9.92 7.42 22.92
CA LYS A 202 11.05 6.90 23.69
C LYS A 202 12.34 6.88 22.87
N GLU A 203 12.25 6.48 21.60
CA GLU A 203 13.43 6.11 20.83
C GLU A 203 13.58 6.96 19.55
N GLY A 204 12.49 7.47 19.00
CA GLY A 204 12.39 8.01 17.64
C GLY A 204 12.34 6.89 16.59
N VAL A 205 12.13 7.25 15.31
CA VAL A 205 12.26 6.25 14.22
C VAL A 205 13.71 5.81 14.01
N GLY A 206 14.69 6.70 14.15
CA GLY A 206 16.09 6.38 13.88
C GLY A 206 16.28 5.82 12.46
N ASP A 207 17.20 4.87 12.28
CA ASP A 207 17.44 4.19 11.02
C ASP A 207 16.41 3.06 10.77
N LEU A 208 15.11 3.35 10.78
CA LEU A 208 14.13 2.39 10.26
C LEU A 208 14.51 2.03 8.83
N ILE A 209 14.76 0.75 8.58
CA ILE A 209 15.40 0.29 7.34
C ILE A 209 14.38 0.07 6.22
N THR A 210 13.10 -0.08 6.56
CA THR A 210 12.05 -0.49 5.61
C THR A 210 10.85 0.45 5.66
N PHE A 211 10.13 0.54 4.54
CA PHE A 211 8.97 1.41 4.40
C PHE A 211 7.84 1.07 5.38
N ASP A 212 7.40 -0.19 5.46
CA ASP A 212 6.15 -0.52 6.19
C ASP A 212 6.17 -0.10 7.67
N PRO A 213 7.22 -0.40 8.48
CA PRO A 213 7.28 0.05 9.86
C PRO A 213 7.31 1.58 9.99
N ALA A 214 7.92 2.28 9.03
CA ALA A 214 7.97 3.75 9.04
C ALA A 214 6.63 4.36 8.62
N ALA A 215 5.96 3.79 7.61
CA ALA A 215 4.61 4.17 7.22
C ALA A 215 3.62 3.94 8.37
N PHE A 216 3.71 2.81 9.09
CA PHE A 216 2.91 2.54 10.27
C PHE A 216 3.18 3.54 11.42
N ALA A 217 4.45 3.87 11.67
CA ALA A 217 4.79 4.89 12.67
C ALA A 217 4.22 6.28 12.30
N ALA A 218 4.33 6.68 11.03
CA ALA A 218 3.73 7.93 10.53
C ALA A 218 2.20 7.92 10.67
N SER A 219 1.58 6.80 10.30
CA SER A 219 0.14 6.53 10.41
C SER A 219 -0.34 6.65 11.87
N ALA A 220 0.43 6.13 12.83
CA ALA A 220 0.18 6.25 14.26
C ALA A 220 0.31 7.71 14.77
N LEU A 221 1.37 8.42 14.36
CA LEU A 221 1.58 9.82 14.72
C LEU A 221 0.46 10.73 14.18
N ALA A 222 0.00 10.47 12.95
CA ALA A 222 -1.09 11.23 12.35
C ALA A 222 -2.41 11.05 13.11
N ARG A 223 -2.75 9.81 13.49
CA ARG A 223 -3.91 9.50 14.34
C ARG A 223 -3.82 10.15 15.73
N ALA A 224 -2.61 10.36 16.25
CA ALA A 224 -2.36 11.10 17.47
C ALA A 224 -2.36 12.64 17.29
N GLY A 225 -2.73 13.16 16.12
CA GLY A 225 -2.75 14.61 15.83
C GLY A 225 -1.38 15.23 15.55
N ARG A 226 -0.31 14.42 15.44
CA ARG A 226 1.07 14.88 15.21
C ARG A 226 1.42 14.91 13.73
N THR A 227 0.57 15.57 12.95
CA THR A 227 0.58 15.63 11.47
C THR A 227 1.93 16.02 10.87
N LYS A 228 2.65 16.97 11.49
CA LYS A 228 3.97 17.43 10.99
C LYS A 228 5.03 16.34 11.13
N GLU A 229 5.11 15.70 12.29
CA GLU A 229 6.06 14.62 12.56
C GLU A 229 5.72 13.38 11.73
N ALA A 230 4.43 13.06 11.61
CA ALA A 230 3.94 11.99 10.76
C ALA A 230 4.42 12.17 9.31
N TRP A 231 4.27 13.38 8.75
CA TRP A 231 4.76 13.66 7.41
C TRP A 231 6.29 13.51 7.30
N GLN A 232 7.06 14.02 8.26
CA GLN A 232 8.53 13.89 8.25
C GLN A 232 8.98 12.42 8.20
N VAL A 233 8.30 11.55 8.98
CA VAL A 233 8.56 10.12 8.97
C VAL A 233 8.19 9.49 7.63
N ALA A 234 6.98 9.77 7.11
CA ALA A 234 6.53 9.23 5.82
C ALA A 234 7.42 9.67 4.66
N GLU A 235 7.77 10.96 4.61
CA GLU A 235 8.64 11.58 3.61
C GLU A 235 10.01 10.88 3.57
N ALA A 236 10.63 10.67 4.73
CA ALA A 236 11.90 9.95 4.82
C ALA A 236 11.79 8.49 4.35
N ALA A 237 10.64 7.86 4.56
CA ALA A 237 10.41 6.46 4.25
C ALA A 237 10.17 6.18 2.75
N VAL A 238 9.67 7.14 1.96
CA VAL A 238 9.29 6.90 0.55
C VAL A 238 10.41 6.29 -0.29
N ARG A 239 11.66 6.70 -0.05
CA ARG A 239 12.84 6.16 -0.76
C ARG A 239 13.15 4.70 -0.42
N LEU A 240 12.65 4.23 0.73
CA LEU A 240 12.82 2.87 1.22
C LEU A 240 11.73 1.93 0.71
N TRP A 241 10.69 2.45 0.07
CA TRP A 241 9.61 1.63 -0.49
C TRP A 241 10.13 0.78 -1.65
N TRP A 242 9.73 -0.48 -1.66
CA TRP A 242 10.13 -1.45 -2.66
C TRP A 242 8.90 -2.19 -3.20
N PRO A 243 8.70 -2.25 -4.52
CA PRO A 243 7.57 -2.97 -5.09
C PRO A 243 7.78 -4.49 -4.93
N VAL A 244 6.71 -5.23 -4.63
CA VAL A 244 6.74 -6.70 -4.60
C VAL A 244 6.43 -7.32 -5.96
N ASP A 245 5.83 -6.54 -6.88
CA ASP A 245 5.50 -6.93 -8.25
C ASP A 245 5.94 -5.87 -9.26
N PHE A 246 6.06 -6.22 -10.54
CA PHE A 246 6.40 -5.25 -11.60
C PHE A 246 5.29 -4.22 -11.85
N ALA A 247 4.05 -4.55 -11.49
CA ALA A 247 2.90 -3.65 -11.66
C ALA A 247 2.81 -2.55 -10.60
N GLN A 248 3.48 -2.70 -9.46
CA GLN A 248 3.49 -1.66 -8.42
C GLN A 248 4.52 -0.59 -8.76
N VAL A 249 4.07 0.65 -8.74
CA VAL A 249 4.90 1.82 -9.04
C VAL A 249 4.83 2.86 -7.95
N THR A 250 3.89 2.83 -7.02
CA THR A 250 3.71 3.79 -5.93
C THR A 250 3.41 3.11 -4.58
N PRO A 251 3.76 3.75 -3.45
CA PRO A 251 3.37 3.28 -2.12
C PRO A 251 1.89 3.61 -1.82
N VAL A 252 0.96 2.82 -2.37
CA VAL A 252 -0.51 3.03 -2.26
C VAL A 252 -0.99 3.22 -0.82
N ALA A 253 -0.36 2.56 0.14
CA ALA A 253 -0.64 2.71 1.57
C ALA A 253 -0.65 4.18 2.06
N LEU A 254 0.10 5.09 1.42
CA LEU A 254 0.06 6.52 1.77
C LEU A 254 -1.30 7.17 1.49
N LEU A 255 -2.02 6.71 0.46
CA LEU A 255 -3.33 7.23 0.09
C LEU A 255 -4.49 6.52 0.78
N THR A 256 -4.30 5.24 1.15
CA THR A 256 -5.37 4.36 1.60
C THR A 256 -5.42 4.18 3.11
N ASP A 257 -4.28 4.30 3.82
CA ASP A 257 -4.30 4.32 5.29
C ASP A 257 -5.03 5.57 5.81
N GLU A 258 -5.97 5.36 6.73
CA GLU A 258 -6.86 6.42 7.23
C GLU A 258 -6.13 7.60 7.88
N GLY A 259 -5.01 7.36 8.58
CA GLY A 259 -4.23 8.43 9.21
C GLY A 259 -3.23 9.07 8.27
N LEU A 260 -2.69 8.34 7.29
CA LEU A 260 -1.78 8.92 6.29
C LEU A 260 -2.52 9.71 5.23
N ARG A 261 -3.71 9.27 4.82
CA ARG A 261 -4.49 9.89 3.73
C ARG A 261 -4.68 11.40 3.90
N PRO A 262 -5.04 11.95 5.08
CA PRO A 262 -5.13 13.40 5.29
C PRO A 262 -3.80 14.15 5.11
N LEU A 263 -2.66 13.46 5.20
CA LEU A 263 -1.35 14.05 4.94
C LEU A 263 -1.08 14.24 3.44
N MET A 264 -1.76 13.49 2.56
CA MET A 264 -1.46 13.43 1.14
C MET A 264 -2.14 14.56 0.36
N THR A 265 -1.55 15.76 0.42
CA THR A 265 -1.92 16.89 -0.45
C THR A 265 -1.48 16.64 -1.89
N PRO A 266 -2.04 17.33 -2.90
CA PRO A 266 -1.60 17.21 -4.28
C PRO A 266 -0.09 17.41 -4.47
N GLU A 267 0.51 18.37 -3.77
CA GLU A 267 1.94 18.65 -3.83
C GLU A 267 2.77 17.50 -3.26
N ARG A 268 2.31 16.89 -2.17
CA ARG A 268 2.96 15.73 -1.56
C ARG A 268 2.81 14.49 -2.43
N CYS A 269 1.65 14.29 -3.05
CA CYS A 269 1.47 13.20 -4.01
C CYS A 269 2.41 13.33 -5.20
N GLU A 270 2.51 14.53 -5.79
CA GLU A 270 3.44 14.79 -6.89
C GLU A 270 4.90 14.60 -6.47
N TRP A 271 5.24 15.04 -5.25
CA TRP A 271 6.56 14.76 -4.67
C TRP A 271 6.84 13.27 -4.54
N VAL A 272 5.87 12.47 -4.10
CA VAL A 272 6.01 11.00 -4.03
C VAL A 272 6.27 10.45 -5.41
N LEU A 273 5.47 10.83 -6.42
CA LEU A 273 5.63 10.37 -7.80
C LEU A 273 7.04 10.63 -8.33
N ARG A 274 7.57 11.83 -8.12
CA ARG A 274 8.91 12.25 -8.55
C ARG A 274 10.07 11.70 -7.71
N THR A 275 9.79 11.13 -6.54
CA THR A 275 10.84 10.64 -5.65
C THR A 275 11.35 9.28 -6.11
N PRO A 276 12.67 9.15 -6.40
CA PRO A 276 13.25 7.86 -6.72
C PRO A 276 13.12 6.88 -5.56
N ARG A 277 12.67 5.66 -5.86
CA ARG A 277 12.36 4.62 -4.88
C ARG A 277 12.79 3.24 -5.38
N GLY A 278 12.73 2.23 -4.53
CA GLY A 278 13.13 0.87 -4.87
C GLY A 278 14.58 0.78 -5.39
N PRO A 279 14.85 -0.03 -6.43
CA PRO A 279 16.18 -0.15 -7.04
C PRO A 279 16.78 1.19 -7.49
N ALA A 280 15.94 2.13 -7.91
CA ALA A 280 16.38 3.43 -8.41
C ALA A 280 17.00 4.29 -7.30
N ALA A 281 16.50 4.19 -6.06
CA ALA A 281 17.03 4.93 -4.91
C ALA A 281 18.47 4.51 -4.55
N VAL A 282 18.79 3.23 -4.71
CA VAL A 282 20.11 2.65 -4.34
C VAL A 282 21.18 2.95 -5.40
N SER A 283 20.79 3.14 -6.67
CA SER A 283 21.70 3.32 -7.80
C SER A 283 22.58 4.59 -7.74
N LYS A 284 22.25 5.57 -6.88
CA LYS A 284 23.00 6.84 -6.76
C LYS A 284 24.32 6.76 -5.95
N LYS A 285 24.71 5.60 -5.41
CA LYS A 285 25.96 5.46 -4.63
C LYS A 285 27.26 5.21 -5.45
N LYS A 286 27.25 5.28 -6.78
CA LYS A 286 28.49 5.19 -7.58
C LYS A 286 28.78 6.44 -8.41
N LYS A 287 29.58 7.35 -7.81
CA LYS A 287 30.79 8.00 -8.37
C LYS A 287 31.13 9.24 -7.53
N LYS A 288 31.93 9.06 -6.47
CA LYS A 288 32.97 10.05 -6.17
C LYS A 288 34.22 9.53 -6.86
N LYS A 289 34.65 10.27 -7.90
CA LYS A 289 35.98 10.13 -8.48
C LYS A 289 36.99 10.68 -7.49
#